data_AF-A0A2V8Q3Q1-F1
#
_entry.id   AF-A0A2V8Q3Q1-F1
#
_cell.length_a   1.000
_cell.length_b   1.000
_cell.length_c   1.000
_cell.angle_alpha   90.00
_cell.angle_beta   90.00
_cell.angle_gamma   90.00
#
_symmetry.space_group_name_H-M   'P 1'
#
loop_
_entity.id
_entity.type
_entity.pdbx_description
1 polymer ?
#
loop_
_entity_poly.entity_id
_entity_poly.type
_entity_poly.pdbx_seq_one_letter_code
_entity_poly.pdbx_strand_id
1 'polypeptide(L)'
;MKSANKRFVQKSIAVVVIVTILYGAGVAPVVMFFVSGVVLVVFMFTRKAQNREVERIFDFYLAADAILREDRRWFGFEVAEVLEEGHAALEEIPDPPPLHLFTLGALHHRVDQHAAAEEFLARVVDEEHSDERFLVHPSSQLRRYVTILRKIESEPSFAPQTLGAIRSLERMRRKSAVALLAESRQALGESVTPVQMTCATATPQPFVPTTPMQMRPPIQDVLNDIYDNQQDEQSN
;
A
#
# COMPACT_ATOMS: atom_id res chain seq x y z
N MET A 1 23.27 9.08 -16.62
CA MET A 1 23.43 10.20 -15.66
C MET A 1 23.40 11.62 -16.27
N LYS A 2 23.38 11.83 -17.61
CA LYS A 2 23.41 13.18 -18.21
C LYS A 2 22.08 13.97 -18.23
N SER A 3 20.91 13.32 -18.09
CA SER A 3 19.61 14.00 -18.24
C SER A 3 19.10 14.71 -16.98
N ALA A 4 19.45 14.22 -15.78
CA ALA A 4 19.03 14.82 -14.52
C ALA A 4 19.67 16.21 -14.31
N ASN A 5 20.96 16.34 -14.60
CA ASN A 5 21.66 17.64 -14.53
C ASN A 5 21.10 18.65 -15.54
N LYS A 6 20.70 18.22 -16.74
CA LYS A 6 20.03 19.11 -17.71
C LYS A 6 18.73 19.69 -17.15
N ARG A 7 17.91 18.90 -16.46
CA ARG A 7 16.64 19.40 -15.87
C ARG A 7 16.90 20.36 -14.71
N PHE A 8 17.90 20.11 -13.86
CA PHE A 8 18.26 21.03 -12.78
C PHE A 8 18.87 22.33 -13.32
N VAL A 9 19.80 22.23 -14.28
CA VAL A 9 20.40 23.39 -14.96
C VAL A 9 19.34 24.21 -15.69
N GLN A 10 18.39 23.55 -16.36
CA GLN A 10 17.28 24.22 -17.04
C GLN A 10 16.34 24.92 -16.05
N LYS A 11 16.03 24.28 -14.91
CA LYS A 11 15.22 24.89 -13.85
C LYS A 11 15.92 26.09 -13.21
N SER A 12 17.24 26.00 -12.95
CA SER A 12 18.01 27.12 -12.41
C SER A 12 18.14 28.28 -13.41
N ILE A 13 18.31 27.99 -14.70
CA ILE A 13 18.34 29.01 -15.76
C ILE A 13 16.99 29.72 -15.83
N ALA A 14 15.87 28.98 -15.79
CA ALA A 14 14.54 29.57 -15.82
C ALA A 14 14.30 30.54 -14.64
N VAL A 15 14.73 30.17 -13.43
CA VAL A 15 14.63 31.05 -12.25
C VAL A 15 15.46 32.32 -12.43
N VAL A 16 16.70 32.21 -12.93
CA VAL A 16 17.55 33.37 -13.19
C VAL A 16 16.89 34.32 -14.20
N VAL A 17 16.34 33.79 -15.30
CA VAL A 17 15.65 34.58 -16.34
C VAL A 17 14.43 35.31 -15.78
N ILE A 18 13.62 34.66 -14.95
CA ILE A 18 12.45 35.28 -14.32
C ILE A 18 12.90 36.44 -13.42
N VAL A 19 13.96 36.26 -12.63
CA VAL A 19 14.52 37.32 -11.77
C VAL A 19 15.05 38.49 -12.61
N THR A 20 15.76 38.24 -13.72
CA THR A 20 16.23 39.34 -14.60
C THR A 20 15.09 40.09 -15.28
N ILE A 21 14.02 39.40 -15.71
CA ILE A 21 12.85 40.04 -16.32
C ILE A 21 12.10 40.90 -15.28
N LEU A 22 11.87 40.39 -14.07
CA LEU A 22 11.25 41.18 -13.01
C LEU A 22 12.10 42.40 -12.62
N TYR A 23 13.43 42.27 -12.66
CA TYR A 23 14.34 43.38 -12.37
C TYR A 23 14.26 44.46 -13.45
N GLY A 24 14.26 44.06 -14.73
CA GLY A 24 14.11 44.96 -15.86
C GLY A 24 12.74 45.65 -15.94
N ALA A 25 11.70 45.02 -15.38
CA ALA A 25 10.34 45.58 -15.31
C ALA A 25 10.15 46.61 -14.18
N GLY A 26 11.19 46.91 -13.39
CA GLY A 26 11.11 47.92 -12.32
C GLY A 26 10.30 47.48 -11.11
N VAL A 27 10.12 46.17 -10.91
CA VAL A 27 9.41 45.63 -9.74
C VAL A 27 10.21 45.94 -8.47
N ALA A 28 9.55 46.48 -7.45
CA ALA A 28 10.19 46.82 -6.18
C ALA A 28 10.88 45.58 -5.56
N PRO A 29 12.10 45.70 -5.00
CA PRO A 29 12.84 44.57 -4.43
C PRO A 29 12.08 43.79 -3.36
N VAL A 30 11.21 44.47 -2.61
CA VAL A 30 10.34 43.87 -1.58
C VAL A 30 9.39 42.84 -2.20
N VAL A 31 8.81 43.14 -3.37
CA VAL A 31 7.88 42.25 -4.07
C VAL A 31 8.62 41.03 -4.62
N MET A 32 9.85 41.17 -5.11
CA MET A 32 10.68 40.03 -5.53
C MET A 32 10.99 39.06 -4.39
N PHE A 33 11.36 39.57 -3.21
CA PHE A 33 11.58 38.73 -2.03
C PHE A 33 10.32 37.99 -1.63
N PHE A 34 9.16 38.65 -1.72
CA PHE A 34 7.89 38.02 -1.41
C PHE A 34 7.53 36.91 -2.41
N VAL A 35 7.64 37.17 -3.72
CA VAL A 35 7.34 36.20 -4.78
C VAL A 35 8.30 35.00 -4.71
N SER A 36 9.60 35.23 -4.56
CA SER A 36 10.58 34.15 -4.41
C SER A 36 10.36 33.33 -3.13
N GLY A 37 10.01 33.98 -2.02
CA GLY A 37 9.61 33.33 -0.78
C GLY A 37 8.39 32.42 -0.96
N VAL A 38 7.33 32.92 -1.60
CA VAL A 38 6.12 32.13 -1.89
C VAL A 38 6.44 30.94 -2.80
N VAL A 39 7.24 31.13 -3.86
CA VAL A 39 7.66 30.03 -4.75
C VAL A 39 8.46 28.98 -3.98
N LEU A 40 9.37 29.40 -3.08
CA LEU A 40 10.16 28.50 -2.25
C LEU A 40 9.26 27.71 -1.28
N VAL A 41 8.29 28.36 -0.65
CA VAL A 41 7.33 27.72 0.24
C VAL A 41 6.50 26.69 -0.52
N VAL A 42 5.94 27.03 -1.69
CA VAL A 42 5.19 26.09 -2.54
C VAL A 42 6.08 24.92 -2.97
N PHE A 43 7.33 25.19 -3.35
CA PHE A 43 8.30 24.14 -3.68
C PHE A 43 8.61 23.22 -2.49
N MET A 44 8.69 23.77 -1.28
CA MET A 44 8.94 22.99 -0.07
C MET A 44 7.72 22.10 0.27
N PHE A 45 6.51 22.64 0.17
CA PHE A 45 5.28 21.88 0.41
C PHE A 45 5.07 20.76 -0.62
N THR A 46 5.28 21.04 -1.91
CA THR A 46 5.19 20.01 -2.96
C THR A 46 6.23 18.90 -2.77
N ARG A 47 7.47 19.25 -2.37
CA ARG A 47 8.49 18.26 -1.99
C ARG A 47 8.06 17.42 -0.79
N LYS A 48 7.46 18.03 0.23
CA LYS A 48 7.02 17.33 1.44
C LYS A 48 5.84 16.40 1.15
N ALA A 49 4.89 16.81 0.33
CA ALA A 49 3.75 15.99 -0.08
C ALA A 49 4.21 14.70 -0.77
N GLN A 50 5.10 14.82 -1.76
CA GLN A 50 5.64 13.65 -2.44
C GLN A 50 6.55 12.77 -1.54
N ASN A 51 7.04 13.29 -0.42
CA ASN A 51 7.80 12.50 0.58
C ASN A 51 6.85 11.58 1.34
N ARG A 52 5.67 12.10 1.69
CA ARG A 52 4.63 11.37 2.44
C ARG A 52 4.11 10.16 1.68
N GLU A 53 3.90 10.27 0.36
CA GLU A 53 3.48 9.14 -0.50
C GLU A 53 4.42 7.93 -0.33
N VAL A 54 5.74 8.17 -0.34
CA VAL A 54 6.73 7.10 -0.19
C VAL A 54 6.92 6.67 1.26
N GLU A 55 6.77 7.58 2.23
CA GLU A 55 6.78 7.26 3.65
C GLU A 55 5.65 6.27 4.01
N ARG A 56 4.49 6.37 3.35
CA ARG A 56 3.35 5.48 3.55
C ARG A 56 3.66 4.00 3.30
N ILE A 57 4.54 3.67 2.37
CA ILE A 57 5.00 2.27 2.14
C ILE A 57 5.68 1.72 3.39
N PHE A 58 6.49 2.56 4.07
CA PHE A 58 7.23 2.14 5.24
C PHE A 58 6.31 1.98 6.46
N ASP A 59 5.27 2.81 6.57
CA ASP A 59 4.21 2.65 7.55
C ASP A 59 3.43 1.35 7.33
N PHE A 60 3.10 1.04 6.06
CA PHE A 60 2.53 -0.25 5.67
C PHE A 60 3.44 -1.43 6.07
N TYR A 61 4.76 -1.35 5.85
CA TYR A 61 5.68 -2.42 6.28
C TYR A 61 5.69 -2.62 7.79
N LEU A 62 5.59 -1.55 8.56
CA LEU A 62 5.52 -1.62 10.01
C LEU A 62 4.23 -2.33 10.45
N ALA A 63 3.10 -1.95 9.87
CA ALA A 63 1.79 -2.55 10.15
C ALA A 63 1.72 -4.02 9.71
N ALA A 64 2.24 -4.33 8.52
CA ALA A 64 2.32 -5.68 7.99
C ALA A 64 3.23 -6.59 8.84
N ASP A 65 4.39 -6.11 9.28
CA ASP A 65 5.27 -6.90 10.17
C ASP A 65 4.61 -7.14 11.53
N ALA A 66 3.89 -6.17 12.09
CA ALA A 66 3.13 -6.35 13.33
C ALA A 66 2.10 -7.48 13.20
N ILE A 67 1.34 -7.48 12.09
CA ILE A 67 0.38 -8.55 11.80
C ILE A 67 1.11 -9.88 11.61
N LEU A 68 2.05 -9.95 10.67
CA LEU A 68 2.69 -11.21 10.25
C LEU A 68 3.54 -11.86 11.34
N ARG A 69 4.13 -11.07 12.25
CA ARG A 69 5.00 -11.57 13.33
C ARG A 69 4.25 -12.04 14.56
N GLU A 70 3.12 -11.41 14.88
CA GLU A 70 2.37 -11.75 16.10
C GLU A 70 1.39 -12.91 15.85
N ASP A 71 1.53 -13.98 16.65
CA ASP A 71 0.59 -15.13 16.68
C ASP A 71 -0.75 -14.80 17.35
N ARG A 72 -0.93 -13.53 17.76
CA ARG A 72 -2.21 -13.02 18.24
C ARG A 72 -3.26 -13.14 17.12
N ARG A 73 -4.50 -13.44 17.52
CA ARG A 73 -5.67 -13.27 16.64
C ARG A 73 -5.90 -11.78 16.40
N TRP A 74 -5.50 -11.31 15.22
CA TRP A 74 -5.86 -9.99 14.72
C TRP A 74 -7.32 -9.99 14.30
N PHE A 75 -7.99 -8.85 14.42
CA PHE A 75 -9.35 -8.75 13.92
C PHE A 75 -9.33 -8.61 12.39
N GLY A 76 -10.33 -9.20 11.72
CA GLY A 76 -10.39 -9.16 10.25
C GLY A 76 -10.42 -7.74 9.68
N PHE A 77 -10.97 -6.77 10.42
CA PHE A 77 -10.97 -5.36 10.01
C PHE A 77 -9.58 -4.72 10.06
N GLU A 78 -8.75 -5.04 11.06
CA GLU A 78 -7.38 -4.52 11.18
C GLU A 78 -6.53 -5.01 10.01
N VAL A 79 -6.68 -6.29 9.67
CA VAL A 79 -5.96 -6.88 8.52
C VAL A 79 -6.47 -6.28 7.20
N ALA A 80 -7.79 -6.06 7.07
CA ALA A 80 -8.37 -5.45 5.87
C ALA A 80 -7.91 -4.00 5.67
N GLU A 81 -7.83 -3.20 6.75
CA GLU A 81 -7.34 -1.82 6.70
C GLU A 81 -5.88 -1.76 6.23
N VAL A 82 -5.01 -2.62 6.77
CA VAL A 82 -3.60 -2.69 6.34
C VAL A 82 -3.49 -3.19 4.90
N LEU A 83 -4.37 -4.10 4.47
CA LEU A 83 -4.44 -4.56 3.08
C LEU A 83 -4.81 -3.41 2.13
N GLU A 84 -5.84 -2.63 2.49
CA GLU A 84 -6.30 -1.49 1.70
C GLU A 84 -5.21 -0.42 1.59
N GLU A 85 -4.49 -0.14 2.67
CA GLU A 85 -3.35 0.77 2.66
C GLU A 85 -2.21 0.25 1.75
N GLY A 86 -1.92 -1.05 1.81
CA GLY A 86 -0.93 -1.68 0.94
C GLY A 86 -1.30 -1.62 -0.54
N HIS A 87 -2.58 -1.79 -0.88
CA HIS A 87 -3.09 -1.66 -2.25
C HIS A 87 -3.08 -0.21 -2.73
N ALA A 88 -3.50 0.75 -1.90
CA ALA A 88 -3.44 2.17 -2.22
C ALA A 88 -2.00 2.62 -2.51
N ALA A 89 -1.02 2.13 -1.74
CA ALA A 89 0.40 2.40 -2.00
C ALA A 89 0.91 1.82 -3.33
N LEU A 90 0.27 0.75 -3.85
CA LEU A 90 0.59 0.17 -5.16
C LEU A 90 0.09 1.06 -6.31
N GLU A 91 -1.09 1.67 -6.17
CA GLU A 91 -1.63 2.61 -7.17
C GLU A 91 -0.77 3.87 -7.28
N GLU A 92 -0.19 4.31 -6.16
CA GLU A 92 0.69 5.46 -6.12
C GLU A 92 2.03 5.21 -6.84
N ILE A 93 2.52 3.96 -6.88
CA ILE A 93 3.88 3.64 -7.35
C ILE A 93 3.84 2.67 -8.54
N PRO A 94 4.18 3.13 -9.77
CA PRO A 94 4.06 2.31 -10.96
C PRO A 94 5.06 1.13 -10.99
N ASP A 95 6.17 1.25 -10.25
CA ASP A 95 7.21 0.21 -10.14
C ASP A 95 7.36 -0.20 -8.66
N PRO A 96 6.46 -1.02 -8.09
CA PRO A 96 6.48 -1.35 -6.67
C PRO A 96 7.70 -2.21 -6.29
N PRO A 97 8.33 -1.99 -5.12
CA PRO A 97 9.40 -2.84 -4.62
C PRO A 97 8.96 -4.31 -4.49
N PRO A 98 9.84 -5.29 -4.74
CA PRO A 98 9.48 -6.70 -4.60
C PRO A 98 9.15 -7.09 -3.15
N LEU A 99 9.69 -6.35 -2.18
CA LEU A 99 9.30 -6.49 -0.77
C LEU A 99 7.82 -6.15 -0.56
N HIS A 100 7.31 -5.12 -1.23
CA HIS A 100 5.90 -4.70 -1.15
C HIS A 100 4.95 -5.76 -1.70
N LEU A 101 5.28 -6.31 -2.87
CA LEU A 101 4.52 -7.38 -3.50
C LEU A 101 4.51 -8.64 -2.61
N PHE A 102 5.66 -8.99 -2.04
CA PHE A 102 5.76 -10.12 -1.11
C PHE A 102 4.89 -9.90 0.14
N THR A 103 4.95 -8.71 0.75
CA THR A 103 4.17 -8.41 1.96
C THR A 103 2.67 -8.47 1.69
N LEU A 104 2.19 -7.95 0.56
CA LEU A 104 0.79 -8.08 0.14
C LEU A 104 0.40 -9.54 -0.04
N GLY A 105 1.21 -10.32 -0.76
CA GLY A 105 0.96 -11.75 -0.97
C GLY A 105 0.90 -12.53 0.35
N ALA A 106 1.81 -12.25 1.29
CA ALA A 106 1.82 -12.87 2.61
C ALA A 106 0.61 -12.49 3.46
N LEU A 107 0.14 -11.23 3.39
CA LEU A 107 -1.08 -10.80 4.08
C LEU A 107 -2.33 -11.46 3.48
N HIS A 108 -2.45 -11.53 2.15
CA HIS A 108 -3.55 -12.23 1.50
C HIS A 108 -3.58 -13.71 1.86
N HIS A 109 -2.42 -14.36 1.95
CA HIS A 109 -2.31 -15.74 2.42
C HIS A 109 -2.84 -15.90 3.84
N ARG A 110 -2.60 -14.93 4.73
CA ARG A 110 -3.07 -14.94 6.12
C ARG A 110 -4.59 -14.75 6.26
N VAL A 111 -5.25 -14.16 5.26
CA VAL A 111 -6.72 -13.97 5.21
C VAL A 111 -7.39 -15.09 4.39
N ASP A 112 -6.67 -16.19 4.11
CA ASP A 112 -7.13 -17.32 3.29
C ASP A 112 -7.56 -16.93 1.86
N GLN A 113 -7.08 -15.78 1.36
CA GLN A 113 -7.32 -15.31 0.00
C GLN A 113 -6.22 -15.83 -0.94
N HIS A 114 -6.18 -17.15 -1.13
CA HIS A 114 -5.08 -17.83 -1.85
C HIS A 114 -4.94 -17.40 -3.32
N ALA A 115 -6.02 -16.99 -3.99
CA ALA A 115 -6.00 -16.51 -5.38
C ALA A 115 -5.17 -15.23 -5.54
N ALA A 116 -5.42 -14.22 -4.69
CA ALA A 116 -4.65 -12.98 -4.69
C ALA A 116 -3.22 -13.21 -4.20
N ALA A 117 -3.05 -14.07 -3.19
CA ALA A 117 -1.73 -14.44 -2.69
C ALA A 117 -0.85 -15.07 -3.79
N GLU A 118 -1.39 -15.97 -4.60
CA GLU A 118 -0.64 -16.56 -5.71
C GLU A 118 -0.18 -15.50 -6.70
N GLU A 119 -1.05 -14.58 -7.12
CA GLU A 119 -0.70 -13.56 -8.13
C GLU A 119 0.51 -12.72 -7.66
N PHE A 120 0.47 -12.23 -6.43
CA PHE A 120 1.55 -11.40 -5.89
C PHE A 120 2.82 -12.20 -5.60
N LEU A 121 2.70 -13.41 -5.05
CA LEU A 121 3.86 -14.25 -4.74
C LEU A 121 4.53 -14.79 -6.00
N ALA A 122 3.76 -15.18 -7.02
CA ALA A 122 4.28 -15.62 -8.32
C ALA A 122 5.05 -14.49 -9.01
N ARG A 123 4.56 -13.24 -8.95
CA ARG A 123 5.28 -12.08 -9.46
C ARG A 123 6.64 -11.88 -8.78
N VAL A 124 6.77 -12.23 -7.50
CA VAL A 124 8.05 -12.10 -6.77
C VAL A 124 9.00 -13.28 -7.00
N VAL A 125 8.47 -14.49 -7.15
CA VAL A 125 9.26 -15.74 -7.21
C VAL A 125 9.57 -16.17 -8.64
N ASP A 126 8.57 -16.12 -9.52
CA ASP A 126 8.68 -16.66 -10.89
C ASP A 126 9.23 -15.60 -11.88
N GLU A 127 9.01 -14.31 -11.62
CA GLU A 127 9.48 -13.24 -12.48
C GLU A 127 10.92 -12.81 -12.14
N GLU A 128 11.89 -13.32 -12.90
CA GLU A 128 13.33 -13.03 -12.72
C GLU A 128 13.66 -11.52 -12.85
N HIS A 129 12.79 -10.75 -13.51
CA HIS A 129 12.93 -9.30 -13.70
C HIS A 129 12.24 -8.45 -12.63
N SER A 130 11.57 -9.08 -11.64
CA SER A 130 10.93 -8.35 -10.54
C SER A 130 11.94 -7.67 -9.60
N ASP A 131 13.21 -8.04 -9.67
CA ASP A 131 14.25 -7.44 -8.84
C ASP A 131 14.62 -6.03 -9.33
N GLU A 132 14.68 -5.07 -8.38
CA GLU A 132 15.02 -3.67 -8.65
C GLU A 132 16.35 -3.46 -9.39
N ARG A 133 17.22 -4.48 -9.36
CA ARG A 133 18.54 -4.49 -10.02
C ARG A 133 18.45 -4.45 -11.54
N PHE A 134 17.35 -4.93 -12.11
CA PHE A 134 17.13 -4.97 -13.56
C PHE A 134 16.48 -3.69 -14.11
N LEU A 135 16.06 -2.77 -13.24
CA LEU A 135 15.43 -1.51 -13.63
C LEU A 135 16.45 -0.47 -14.12
N VAL A 136 16.58 -0.33 -15.43
CA VAL A 136 17.46 0.66 -16.08
C VAL A 136 16.94 2.10 -15.93
N HIS A 137 15.62 2.28 -15.85
CA HIS A 137 14.95 3.57 -15.77
C HIS A 137 13.93 3.61 -14.63
N PRO A 138 14.39 3.70 -13.36
CA PRO A 138 13.47 3.69 -12.22
C PRO A 138 12.62 4.96 -12.21
N SER A 139 11.33 4.80 -11.84
CA SER A 139 10.41 5.90 -11.54
C SER A 139 10.97 6.86 -10.48
N SER A 140 10.42 8.08 -10.41
CA SER A 140 10.85 9.05 -9.38
C SER A 140 10.53 8.60 -7.97
N GLN A 141 9.44 7.86 -7.77
CA GLN A 141 9.03 7.33 -6.47
C GLN A 141 9.98 6.21 -6.03
N LEU A 142 10.32 5.26 -6.90
CA LEU A 142 11.26 4.19 -6.56
C LEU A 142 12.65 4.74 -6.18
N ARG A 143 13.15 5.76 -6.90
CA ARG A 143 14.40 6.43 -6.52
C ARG A 143 14.34 7.06 -5.12
N ARG A 144 13.18 7.61 -4.77
CA ARG A 144 12.96 8.23 -3.46
C ARG A 144 12.87 7.17 -2.38
N TYR A 145 12.14 6.09 -2.62
CA TYR A 145 12.08 4.92 -1.74
C TYR A 145 13.49 4.43 -1.41
N VAL A 146 14.32 4.19 -2.42
CA VAL A 146 15.73 3.76 -2.23
C VAL A 146 16.55 4.81 -1.48
N THR A 147 16.28 6.11 -1.68
CA THR A 147 16.97 7.19 -0.96
C THR A 147 16.62 7.18 0.53
N ILE A 148 15.34 7.03 0.86
CA ILE A 148 14.86 6.93 2.24
C ILE A 148 15.37 5.63 2.88
N LEU A 149 15.27 4.51 2.17
CA LEU A 149 15.78 3.22 2.62
C LEU A 149 17.28 3.30 2.96
N ARG A 150 18.09 3.85 2.05
CA ARG A 150 19.53 4.06 2.31
C ARG A 150 19.78 4.97 3.51
N LYS A 151 18.95 6.00 3.70
CA LYS A 151 19.05 6.88 4.87
C LYS A 151 18.80 6.09 6.16
N ILE A 152 17.72 5.31 6.19
CA ILE A 152 17.35 4.46 7.34
C ILE A 152 18.46 3.42 7.62
N GLU A 153 19.06 2.83 6.58
CA GLU A 153 20.16 1.88 6.72
C GLU A 153 21.44 2.53 7.24
N SER A 154 21.76 3.74 6.78
CA SER A 154 22.94 4.49 7.20
C SER A 154 22.81 5.03 8.63
N GLU A 155 21.59 5.38 9.04
CA GLU A 155 21.29 5.98 10.33
C GLU A 155 20.11 5.23 10.99
N PRO A 156 20.38 4.11 11.68
CA PRO A 156 19.32 3.27 12.27
C PRO A 156 18.56 3.97 13.42
N SER A 157 19.13 5.03 13.99
CA SER A 157 18.47 5.86 15.01
C SER A 157 17.28 6.66 14.47
N PHE A 158 17.23 6.92 13.15
CA PHE A 158 16.16 7.71 12.54
C PHE A 158 14.81 6.98 12.56
N ALA A 159 14.80 5.67 12.31
CA ALA A 159 13.59 4.85 12.26
C ALA A 159 13.90 3.39 12.64
N PRO A 160 14.20 3.11 13.93
CA PRO A 160 14.65 1.80 14.36
C PRO A 160 13.58 0.71 14.20
N GLN A 161 12.30 1.05 14.41
CA GLN A 161 11.19 0.11 14.27
C GLN A 161 10.98 -0.29 12.80
N THR A 162 10.95 0.69 11.90
CA THR A 162 10.84 0.48 10.45
C THR A 162 11.98 -0.39 9.92
N LEU A 163 13.22 -0.13 10.34
CA LEU A 163 14.38 -0.96 9.94
C LEU A 163 14.25 -2.40 10.45
N GLY A 164 13.72 -2.58 11.65
CA GLY A 164 13.41 -3.89 12.22
C GLY A 164 12.38 -4.65 11.37
N ALA A 165 11.27 -4.00 11.05
CA ALA A 165 10.19 -4.54 10.22
C ALA A 165 10.70 -4.93 8.82
N ILE A 166 11.40 -4.03 8.12
CA ILE A 166 11.98 -4.30 6.80
C ILE A 166 12.87 -5.54 6.83
N ARG A 167 13.77 -5.65 7.83
CA ARG A 167 14.68 -6.80 7.93
C ARG A 167 13.95 -8.09 8.28
N SER A 168 12.91 -8.03 9.10
CA SER A 168 12.06 -9.16 9.45
C SER A 168 11.33 -9.69 8.21
N LEU A 169 10.66 -8.80 7.48
CA LEU A 169 9.94 -9.11 6.25
C LEU A 169 10.86 -9.62 5.15
N GLU A 170 12.04 -9.03 4.96
CA GLU A 170 13.05 -9.52 4.00
C GLU A 170 13.54 -10.94 4.35
N ARG A 171 13.74 -11.25 5.64
CA ARG A 171 14.10 -12.60 6.07
C ARG A 171 12.98 -13.59 5.80
N MET A 172 11.73 -13.18 6.05
CA MET A 172 10.55 -13.99 5.78
C MET A 172 10.39 -14.23 4.29
N ARG A 173 10.57 -13.21 3.44
CA ARG A 173 10.57 -13.34 1.98
C ARG A 173 11.55 -14.42 1.52
N ARG A 174 12.80 -14.33 1.96
CA ARG A 174 13.85 -15.28 1.54
C ARG A 174 13.62 -16.71 2.01
N LYS A 175 12.99 -16.90 3.17
CA LYS A 175 12.74 -18.23 3.75
C LYS A 175 11.43 -18.86 3.27
N SER A 176 10.39 -18.05 3.16
CA SER A 176 9.02 -18.52 3.09
C SER A 176 8.32 -18.21 1.77
N ALA A 177 8.84 -17.32 0.91
CA ALA A 177 8.12 -16.93 -0.32
C ALA A 177 7.78 -18.13 -1.22
N VAL A 178 8.74 -19.03 -1.44
CA VAL A 178 8.52 -20.24 -2.25
C VAL A 178 7.54 -21.20 -1.57
N ALA A 179 7.64 -21.34 -0.24
CA ALA A 179 6.76 -22.21 0.53
C ALA A 179 5.30 -21.71 0.51
N LEU A 180 5.08 -20.42 0.76
CA LEU A 180 3.76 -19.77 0.73
C LEU A 180 3.13 -19.82 -0.66
N LEU A 181 3.94 -19.70 -1.72
CA LEU A 181 3.46 -19.84 -3.09
C LEU A 181 3.03 -21.27 -3.40
N ALA A 182 3.82 -22.26 -2.97
CA ALA A 182 3.45 -23.67 -3.15
C ALA A 182 2.17 -24.02 -2.37
N GLU A 183 2.03 -23.51 -1.14
CA GLU A 183 0.84 -23.66 -0.30
C GLU A 183 -0.38 -23.00 -0.93
N SER A 184 -0.26 -21.75 -1.41
CA SER A 184 -1.38 -21.07 -2.09
C SER A 184 -1.81 -21.81 -3.35
N ARG A 185 -0.87 -22.33 -4.14
CA ARG A 185 -1.17 -23.16 -5.32
C ARG A 185 -1.85 -24.46 -4.96
N GLN A 186 -1.42 -25.11 -3.87
CA GLN A 186 -2.04 -26.34 -3.39
C GLN A 186 -3.48 -26.09 -2.93
N ALA A 187 -3.71 -25.02 -2.15
CA ALA A 187 -5.04 -24.64 -1.69
C ALA A 187 -5.99 -24.33 -2.87
N LEU A 188 -5.48 -23.66 -3.91
CA LEU A 188 -6.23 -23.42 -5.14
C LEU A 188 -6.50 -24.73 -5.89
N GLY A 189 -5.52 -25.62 -6.03
CA GLY A 189 -5.70 -26.93 -6.67
C GLY A 189 -6.72 -27.82 -5.94
N GLU A 190 -6.78 -27.77 -4.61
CA GLU A 190 -7.76 -28.49 -3.80
C GLU A 190 -9.17 -27.90 -3.93
N SER A 191 -9.27 -26.56 -4.00
CA SER A 191 -10.53 -25.86 -4.28
C SER A 191 -11.05 -26.08 -5.72
N VAL A 192 -10.17 -26.50 -6.65
CA VAL A 192 -10.49 -26.86 -8.05
C VAL A 192 -10.69 -28.39 -8.18
N THR A 193 -11.16 -29.06 -7.14
CA THR A 193 -11.86 -30.34 -7.35
C THR A 193 -13.20 -30.05 -8.06
N PRO A 194 -13.49 -30.70 -9.20
CA PRO A 194 -14.55 -30.28 -10.10
C PRO A 194 -15.92 -30.60 -9.49
N VAL A 195 -16.57 -29.62 -8.87
CA VAL A 195 -18.03 -29.62 -8.84
C VAL A 195 -18.48 -29.45 -10.28
N GLN A 196 -19.12 -30.50 -10.76
CA GLN A 196 -19.57 -30.69 -12.13
C GLN A 196 -20.18 -29.43 -12.73
N MET A 197 -19.59 -29.01 -13.84
CA MET A 197 -20.26 -28.34 -14.94
C MET A 197 -21.54 -29.11 -15.28
N THR A 198 -22.69 -28.64 -14.78
CA THR A 198 -23.97 -28.87 -15.44
C THR A 198 -24.29 -27.62 -16.23
N CYS A 199 -23.94 -27.71 -17.51
CA CYS A 199 -24.48 -26.87 -18.56
C CYS A 199 -26.00 -27.11 -18.61
N ALA A 200 -26.79 -26.12 -18.19
CA ALA A 200 -28.21 -26.07 -18.46
C ALA A 200 -28.54 -24.67 -19.00
N THR A 201 -28.61 -24.60 -20.32
CA THR A 201 -29.27 -23.54 -21.06
C THR A 201 -30.69 -23.37 -20.54
N ALA A 202 -30.97 -22.30 -19.80
CA ALA A 202 -32.33 -21.94 -19.39
C ALA A 202 -32.63 -20.49 -19.83
N THR A 203 -33.55 -20.42 -20.78
CA THR A 203 -34.35 -19.30 -21.27
C THR A 203 -34.47 -18.09 -20.31
N PRO A 204 -34.36 -16.84 -20.82
CA PRO A 204 -34.56 -15.65 -20.00
C PRO A 204 -36.03 -15.55 -19.57
N GLN A 205 -36.29 -15.75 -18.27
CA GLN A 205 -37.56 -15.42 -17.63
C GLN A 205 -37.54 -13.95 -17.18
N PRO A 206 -38.65 -13.19 -17.33
CA PRO A 206 -38.75 -11.83 -16.84
C PRO A 206 -38.74 -11.80 -15.31
N PHE A 207 -37.91 -10.92 -14.76
CA PHE A 207 -37.82 -10.64 -13.32
C PHE A 207 -39.13 -10.05 -12.80
N VAL A 208 -39.81 -10.78 -11.92
CA VAL A 208 -40.96 -10.26 -11.15
C VAL A 208 -40.45 -9.98 -9.72
N PRO A 209 -40.54 -8.73 -9.22
CA PRO A 209 -40.08 -8.41 -7.88
C PRO A 209 -41.22 -8.64 -6.88
N THR A 210 -41.16 -9.69 -6.07
CA THR A 210 -41.97 -9.74 -4.84
C THR A 210 -41.32 -10.63 -3.80
N THR A 211 -40.41 -10.08 -3.02
CA THR A 211 -40.24 -10.47 -1.62
C THR A 211 -39.73 -9.23 -0.87
N PRO A 212 -40.47 -8.71 0.13
CA PRO A 212 -39.97 -7.59 0.90
C PRO A 212 -38.74 -8.06 1.69
N MET A 213 -37.65 -7.31 1.57
CA MET A 213 -36.49 -7.44 2.41
C MET A 213 -36.93 -7.42 3.87
N GLN A 214 -36.84 -8.56 4.55
CA GLN A 214 -36.91 -8.60 5.99
C GLN A 214 -35.61 -7.97 6.49
N MET A 215 -35.70 -6.70 6.90
CA MET A 215 -34.58 -5.96 7.47
C MET A 215 -34.01 -6.78 8.63
N ARG A 216 -32.72 -7.11 8.53
CA ARG A 216 -31.94 -7.59 9.66
C ARG A 216 -31.98 -6.49 10.74
N PRO A 217 -32.40 -6.80 11.98
CA PRO A 217 -32.56 -5.78 13.00
C PRO A 217 -31.22 -5.08 13.28
N PRO A 218 -31.23 -3.76 13.54
CA PRO A 218 -30.03 -3.04 13.95
C PRO A 218 -29.46 -3.69 15.22
N ILE A 219 -28.12 -3.69 15.34
CA ILE A 219 -27.37 -4.28 16.47
C ILE A 219 -27.89 -3.80 17.85
N GLN A 220 -28.57 -2.65 17.88
CA GLN A 220 -29.18 -2.08 19.08
C GLN A 220 -30.28 -2.97 19.67
N ASP A 221 -31.08 -3.66 18.85
CA ASP A 221 -32.15 -4.55 19.33
C ASP A 221 -31.56 -5.83 19.95
N VAL A 222 -30.46 -6.35 19.36
CA VAL A 222 -29.76 -7.53 19.90
C VAL A 222 -29.06 -7.22 21.23
N LEU A 223 -28.58 -5.99 21.42
CA LEU A 223 -27.98 -5.60 22.71
C LEU A 223 -29.04 -5.42 23.80
N ASN A 224 -30.20 -4.86 23.49
CA ASN A 224 -31.27 -4.68 24.49
C ASN A 224 -31.80 -6.02 25.00
N ASP A 225 -31.96 -7.02 24.12
CA ASP A 225 -32.35 -8.38 24.53
C ASP A 225 -31.35 -9.02 25.51
N ILE A 226 -30.06 -8.70 25.43
CA ILE A 226 -29.04 -9.24 26.34
C ILE A 226 -29.11 -8.57 27.72
N TYR A 227 -29.47 -7.28 27.79
CA TYR A 227 -29.59 -6.56 29.06
C TYR A 227 -30.89 -6.87 29.80
N ASP A 228 -32.00 -7.07 29.09
CA ASP A 228 -33.29 -7.39 29.71
C ASP A 228 -33.27 -8.80 30.34
N ASN A 229 -32.64 -9.78 29.67
CA ASN A 229 -32.49 -11.14 30.22
C ASN A 229 -31.63 -11.20 31.50
N GLN A 230 -30.73 -10.24 31.75
CA GLN A 230 -29.94 -10.21 32.98
C GLN A 230 -30.66 -9.58 34.17
N GLN A 231 -31.70 -8.77 33.94
CA GLN A 231 -32.50 -8.21 35.04
C GLN A 231 -33.48 -9.22 35.62
N ASP A 232 -34.01 -10.12 34.79
CA ASP A 232 -34.93 -11.17 35.24
C ASP A 232 -34.23 -12.24 36.09
N GLU A 233 -32.96 -12.56 35.80
CA GLU A 233 -32.16 -13.52 36.58
C GLU A 233 -31.77 -13.03 37.99
N GLN A 234 -31.86 -11.73 38.28
CA GLN A 234 -31.58 -11.18 39.62
C GLN A 234 -32.84 -11.05 40.50
N SER A 235 -34.02 -11.38 39.97
CA SER A 235 -35.30 -11.22 40.67
C SER A 235 -35.89 -12.53 41.24
N ASN A 236 -35.15 -13.63 41.20
CA ASN A 236 -35.57 -14.93 41.72
C ASN A 236 -34.57 -15.50 42.75
#